data_AF-Q80X51-F1
#
_entry.id   AF-Q80X51-F1
#
_cell.length_a   1.000
_cell.length_b   1.000
_cell.length_c   1.000
_cell.angle_alpha   90.00
_cell.angle_beta   90.00
_cell.angle_gamma   90.00
#
_symmetry.space_group_name_H-M   'P 1'
#
loop_
_entity.id
_entity.type
_entity.pdbx_description
1 polymer ?
#
loop_
_entity_poly.entity_id
_entity_poly.type
_entity_poly.pdbx_seq_one_letter_code
_entity_poly.pdbx_strand_id
1 'polypeptide(L)'
;MSSQVIPALPKTFSSSLDLWREKNDQLVRQAKQLTRDSRPSLRRQQSAQDTLEGLRELLLTLQGLPAAVPALPLELTVLCNCIILRASLVQAFTEDLTQDLQRGLERVLEAQHHLEPKSQQGLKELWHSVLSASSLPPELLPALHCLASLQAVFWMSTDHLEDLTLLLQTLNGSQTQSSEDLLLLLKSWSPPAEESPAPLILQDAESLRDVLLTAFACRQGLAIQIMPSFSKGSSGLMLSIPPWRFSVFLIPIMFPAL
;
A
#
# COMPACT_ATOMS: atom_id res chain seq x y z
N MET A 1 30.67 -7.00 -42.21
CA MET A 1 29.30 -7.54 -42.02
C MET A 1 28.54 -6.51 -41.20
N SER A 2 27.60 -5.81 -41.83
CA SER A 2 26.86 -4.70 -41.21
C SER A 2 25.65 -5.27 -40.46
N SER A 3 25.69 -5.23 -39.14
CA SER A 3 24.54 -5.56 -38.30
C SER A 3 23.50 -4.45 -38.44
N GLN A 4 22.44 -4.72 -39.20
CA GLN A 4 21.25 -3.88 -39.21
C GLN A 4 20.56 -3.99 -37.85
N VAL A 5 20.54 -2.89 -37.11
CA VAL A 5 19.68 -2.72 -35.95
C VAL A 5 18.25 -2.63 -36.48
N ILE A 6 17.49 -3.71 -36.30
CA ILE A 6 16.05 -3.72 -36.57
C ILE A 6 15.42 -2.71 -35.61
N PRO A 7 14.75 -1.65 -36.10
CA PRO A 7 14.02 -0.74 -35.22
C PRO A 7 12.89 -1.53 -34.55
N ALA A 8 12.78 -1.41 -33.23
CA ALA A 8 11.66 -1.99 -32.51
C ALA A 8 10.34 -1.45 -33.10
N LEU A 9 9.45 -2.37 -33.49
CA LEU A 9 8.12 -2.04 -34.00
C LEU A 9 7.39 -1.15 -32.97
N PRO A 10 6.67 -0.09 -33.39
CA PRO A 10 5.84 0.68 -32.47
C PRO A 10 4.83 -0.24 -31.76
N LYS A 11 4.78 -0.18 -30.43
CA LYS A 11 3.77 -0.88 -29.63
C LYS A 11 2.39 -0.39 -30.06
N THR A 12 1.58 -1.29 -30.61
CA THR A 12 0.18 -1.00 -30.95
C THR A 12 -0.66 -1.15 -29.68
N PHE A 13 -1.23 -0.06 -29.20
CA PHE A 13 -2.16 -0.08 -28.08
C PHE A 13 -3.57 -0.37 -28.61
N SER A 14 -4.22 -1.41 -28.07
CA SER A 14 -5.58 -1.81 -28.46
C SER A 14 -6.68 -0.96 -27.81
N SER A 15 -6.38 -0.30 -26.70
CA SER A 15 -7.33 0.50 -25.93
C SER A 15 -6.68 1.65 -25.16
N SER A 16 -7.47 2.61 -24.66
CA SER A 16 -6.98 3.66 -23.75
C SER A 16 -6.45 3.10 -22.43
N LEU A 17 -7.01 1.98 -21.96
CA LEU A 17 -6.52 1.27 -20.77
C LEU A 17 -5.10 0.73 -20.97
N ASP A 18 -4.77 0.25 -22.17
CA ASP A 18 -3.41 -0.22 -22.48
C ASP A 18 -2.40 0.93 -22.46
N LEU A 19 -2.79 2.10 -22.96
CA LEU A 19 -1.96 3.31 -22.95
C LEU A 19 -1.74 3.82 -21.52
N TRP A 20 -2.78 3.85 -20.70
CA TRP A 20 -2.70 4.24 -19.29
C TRP A 20 -1.89 3.25 -18.46
N ARG A 21 -2.01 1.94 -18.76
CA ARG A 21 -1.17 0.91 -18.16
C ARG A 21 0.30 1.12 -18.50
N GLU A 22 0.64 1.33 -19.76
CA GLU A 22 2.04 1.61 -20.14
C GLU A 22 2.55 2.89 -19.48
N LYS A 23 1.71 3.94 -19.33
CA LYS A 23 2.07 5.15 -18.58
C LYS A 23 2.41 4.81 -17.12
N ASN A 24 1.58 4.04 -16.43
CA ASN A 24 1.88 3.56 -15.08
C ASN A 24 3.22 2.82 -15.05
N ASP A 25 3.39 1.85 -15.93
CA ASP A 25 4.57 1.00 -15.95
C ASP A 25 5.85 1.79 -16.23
N GLN A 26 5.79 2.80 -17.10
CA GLN A 26 6.90 3.71 -17.35
C GLN A 26 7.27 4.50 -16.10
N LEU A 27 6.29 5.08 -15.40
CA LEU A 27 6.50 5.85 -14.18
C LEU A 27 7.10 4.97 -13.06
N VAL A 28 6.59 3.75 -12.90
CA VAL A 28 7.10 2.78 -11.92
C VAL A 28 8.55 2.38 -12.24
N ARG A 29 8.88 2.13 -13.51
CA ARG A 29 10.27 1.85 -13.92
C ARG A 29 11.19 3.04 -13.65
N GLN A 30 10.74 4.27 -13.88
CA GLN A 30 11.49 5.48 -13.56
C GLN A 30 11.77 5.58 -12.06
N ALA A 31 10.76 5.43 -11.22
CA ALA A 31 10.92 5.44 -9.76
C ALA A 31 11.85 4.32 -9.25
N LYS A 32 11.75 3.09 -9.78
CA LYS A 32 12.67 1.99 -9.43
C LYS A 32 14.12 2.22 -9.87
N GLN A 33 14.35 3.07 -10.88
CA GLN A 33 15.70 3.45 -11.29
C GLN A 33 16.32 4.49 -10.34
N LEU A 34 15.51 5.37 -9.75
CA LEU A 34 15.99 6.40 -8.81
C LEU A 34 16.66 5.77 -7.56
N THR A 35 16.09 4.68 -7.05
CA THR A 35 16.65 3.91 -5.93
C THR A 35 18.02 3.28 -6.25
N ARG A 36 18.35 3.07 -7.54
CA ARG A 36 19.63 2.50 -8.00
C ARG A 36 20.65 3.57 -8.39
N ASP A 37 20.20 4.79 -8.65
CA ASP A 37 21.03 5.89 -9.13
C ASP A 37 21.83 6.52 -7.99
N SER A 38 23.17 6.50 -8.06
CA SER A 38 24.08 7.17 -7.11
C SER A 38 24.15 8.71 -7.28
N ARG A 39 23.14 9.31 -7.91
CA ARG A 39 23.04 10.76 -8.20
C ARG A 39 22.80 11.59 -6.92
N PRO A 40 23.10 12.91 -6.94
CA PRO A 40 22.86 13.79 -5.80
C PRO A 40 21.39 13.77 -5.35
N SER A 41 21.15 13.77 -4.03
CA SER A 41 19.84 13.61 -3.40
C SER A 41 18.77 14.57 -3.96
N LEU A 42 19.12 15.82 -4.26
CA LEU A 42 18.17 16.82 -4.76
C LEU A 42 17.57 16.47 -6.13
N ARG A 43 18.41 16.07 -7.11
CA ARG A 43 17.95 15.76 -8.48
C ARG A 43 17.01 14.56 -8.49
N ARG A 44 17.37 13.58 -7.68
CA ARG A 44 16.64 12.34 -7.45
C ARG A 44 15.29 12.60 -6.75
N GLN A 45 15.26 13.45 -5.72
CA GLN A 45 14.04 13.90 -5.09
C GLN A 45 13.12 14.63 -6.08
N GLN A 46 13.69 15.48 -6.94
CA GLN A 46 12.93 16.18 -7.97
C GLN A 46 12.35 15.22 -9.02
N SER A 47 13.13 14.25 -9.50
CA SER A 47 12.62 13.20 -10.40
C SER A 47 11.55 12.31 -9.75
N ALA A 48 11.66 12.02 -8.46
CA ALA A 48 10.64 11.29 -7.73
C ALA A 48 9.36 12.13 -7.58
N GLN A 49 9.48 13.45 -7.38
CA GLN A 49 8.35 14.38 -7.37
C GLN A 49 7.66 14.46 -8.74
N ASP A 50 8.43 14.56 -9.83
CA ASP A 50 7.90 14.56 -11.20
C ASP A 50 7.16 13.25 -11.50
N THR A 51 7.72 12.12 -11.04
CA THR A 51 7.08 10.80 -11.19
C THR A 51 5.77 10.72 -10.39
N LEU A 52 5.76 11.25 -9.16
CA LEU A 52 4.55 11.31 -8.33
C LEU A 52 3.46 12.15 -8.99
N GLU A 53 3.81 13.29 -9.57
CA GLU A 53 2.85 14.13 -10.27
C GLU A 53 2.27 13.42 -11.51
N GLY A 54 3.13 12.73 -12.28
CA GLY A 54 2.68 11.91 -13.41
C GLY A 54 1.73 10.78 -13.01
N LEU A 55 1.93 10.17 -11.83
CA LEU A 55 1.01 9.16 -11.27
C LEU A 55 -0.30 9.79 -10.79
N ARG A 56 -0.27 10.98 -10.17
CA ARG A 56 -1.47 11.71 -9.74
C ARG A 56 -2.35 12.10 -10.91
N GLU A 57 -1.77 12.64 -11.98
CA GLU A 57 -2.50 12.95 -13.21
C GLU A 57 -3.18 11.71 -13.78
N LEU A 58 -2.48 10.58 -13.77
CA LEU A 58 -3.02 9.30 -14.24
C LEU A 58 -4.17 8.82 -13.34
N LEU A 59 -4.00 8.92 -12.02
CA LEU A 59 -5.04 8.56 -11.05
C LEU A 59 -6.29 9.42 -11.24
N LEU A 60 -6.13 10.74 -11.39
CA LEU A 60 -7.24 11.67 -11.67
C LEU A 60 -7.97 11.30 -12.97
N THR A 61 -7.22 10.92 -14.01
CA THR A 61 -7.80 10.48 -15.29
C THR A 61 -8.64 9.22 -15.11
N LEU A 62 -8.14 8.23 -14.36
CA LEU A 62 -8.84 6.97 -14.10
C LEU A 62 -10.06 7.18 -13.20
N GLN A 63 -9.94 8.02 -12.17
CA GLN A 63 -11.04 8.35 -11.25
C GLN A 63 -12.15 9.19 -11.90
N GLY A 64 -11.83 9.90 -13.00
CA GLY A 64 -12.84 10.57 -13.83
C GLY A 64 -13.72 9.60 -14.64
N LEU A 65 -13.35 8.33 -14.73
CA LEU A 65 -14.17 7.29 -15.37
C LEU A 65 -15.17 6.72 -14.36
N PRO A 66 -16.31 6.18 -14.84
CA PRO A 66 -17.19 5.36 -14.00
C PRO A 66 -16.39 4.23 -13.35
N ALA A 67 -16.71 3.91 -12.09
CA ALA A 67 -16.11 2.79 -11.37
C ALA A 67 -16.50 1.47 -12.06
N ALA A 68 -15.66 1.04 -13.00
CA ALA A 68 -15.88 -0.14 -13.83
C ALA A 68 -14.78 -1.16 -13.57
N VAL A 69 -15.17 -2.42 -13.38
CA VAL A 69 -14.27 -3.54 -13.05
C VAL A 69 -13.03 -3.63 -13.98
N PRO A 70 -13.11 -3.40 -15.31
CA PRO A 70 -11.91 -3.48 -16.16
C PRO A 70 -10.86 -2.38 -15.91
N ALA A 71 -11.27 -1.22 -15.40
CA ALA A 71 -10.38 -0.08 -15.14
C ALA A 71 -9.85 -0.06 -13.69
N LEU A 72 -10.62 -0.62 -12.76
CA LEU A 72 -10.31 -0.60 -11.33
C LEU A 72 -8.96 -1.24 -10.94
N PRO A 73 -8.54 -2.40 -11.47
CA PRO A 73 -7.24 -2.97 -11.12
C PRO A 73 -6.11 -1.98 -11.37
N LEU A 74 -6.14 -1.30 -12.52
CA LEU A 74 -5.14 -0.29 -12.86
C LEU A 74 -5.24 0.93 -11.94
N GLU A 75 -6.45 1.41 -11.67
CA GLU A 75 -6.66 2.55 -10.79
C GLU A 75 -6.12 2.30 -9.38
N LEU A 76 -6.45 1.15 -8.78
CA LEU A 76 -5.97 0.79 -7.44
C LEU A 76 -4.46 0.59 -7.42
N THR A 77 -3.86 0.00 -8.46
CA THR A 77 -2.39 -0.11 -8.55
C THR A 77 -1.73 1.28 -8.66
N VAL A 78 -2.27 2.20 -9.47
CA VAL A 78 -1.77 3.57 -9.56
C VAL A 78 -1.89 4.28 -8.20
N LEU A 79 -3.00 4.07 -7.49
CA LEU A 79 -3.21 4.57 -6.13
C LEU A 79 -2.14 4.03 -5.15
N CYS A 80 -1.87 2.72 -5.15
CA CYS A 80 -0.77 2.14 -4.36
C CYS A 80 0.55 2.84 -4.67
N ASN A 81 0.86 3.02 -5.95
CA ASN A 81 2.11 3.65 -6.40
C ASN A 81 2.20 5.11 -5.94
N CYS A 82 1.12 5.88 -6.03
CA CYS A 82 1.04 7.25 -5.49
C CYS A 82 1.35 7.28 -3.99
N ILE A 83 0.70 6.40 -3.22
CA ILE A 83 0.86 6.32 -1.77
C ILE A 83 2.30 5.97 -1.41
N ILE A 84 2.85 4.91 -2.01
CA ILE A 84 4.22 4.43 -1.79
C ILE A 84 5.21 5.55 -2.08
N LEU A 85 5.11 6.19 -3.24
CA LEU A 85 6.07 7.20 -3.67
C LEU A 85 5.98 8.48 -2.81
N ARG A 86 4.76 8.92 -2.46
CA ARG A 86 4.56 10.05 -1.55
C ARG A 86 5.12 9.77 -0.16
N ALA A 87 4.82 8.61 0.42
CA ALA A 87 5.32 8.22 1.73
C ALA A 87 6.85 8.11 1.76
N SER A 88 7.45 7.64 0.66
CA SER A 88 8.90 7.62 0.47
C SER A 88 9.51 9.02 0.44
N LEU A 89 8.87 9.97 -0.25
CA LEU A 89 9.35 11.35 -0.40
C LEU A 89 9.27 12.16 0.90
N VAL A 90 8.16 12.04 1.63
CA VAL A 90 7.90 12.79 2.87
C VAL A 90 8.47 12.06 4.10
N GLN A 91 8.84 10.79 3.95
CA GLN A 91 9.22 9.89 5.05
C GLN A 91 8.15 9.82 6.16
N ALA A 92 6.89 9.97 5.76
CA ALA A 92 5.73 9.96 6.65
C ALA A 92 4.49 9.48 5.89
N PHE A 93 3.56 8.86 6.61
CA PHE A 93 2.17 8.76 6.13
C PHE A 93 1.42 9.99 6.63
N THR A 94 0.84 10.74 5.70
CA THR A 94 0.02 11.93 5.99
C THR A 94 -1.45 11.55 6.08
N GLU A 95 -2.27 12.38 6.72
CA GLU A 95 -3.72 12.17 6.82
C GLU A 95 -4.40 12.06 5.44
N ASP A 96 -3.83 12.71 4.41
CA ASP A 96 -4.28 12.58 3.01
C ASP A 96 -4.31 11.13 2.51
N LEU A 97 -3.47 10.25 3.08
CA LEU A 97 -3.50 8.81 2.81
C LEU A 97 -4.89 8.23 3.05
N THR A 98 -5.52 8.60 4.17
CA THR A 98 -6.80 8.03 4.60
C THR A 98 -7.92 8.39 3.63
N GLN A 99 -7.88 9.61 3.08
CA GLN A 99 -8.83 10.07 2.07
C GLN A 99 -8.63 9.34 0.74
N ASP A 100 -7.37 9.20 0.31
CA ASP A 100 -7.02 8.49 -0.92
C ASP A 100 -7.41 6.99 -0.85
N LEU A 101 -7.16 6.34 0.30
CA LEU A 101 -7.57 4.96 0.56
C LEU A 101 -9.09 4.82 0.61
N GLN A 102 -9.77 5.71 1.36
CA GLN A 102 -11.23 5.72 1.43
C GLN A 102 -11.82 5.82 0.03
N ARG A 103 -11.34 6.75 -0.81
CA ARG A 103 -11.85 6.91 -2.17
C ARG A 103 -11.64 5.66 -3.03
N GLY A 104 -10.48 5.02 -2.92
CA GLY A 104 -10.20 3.76 -3.60
C GLY A 104 -11.18 2.64 -3.21
N LEU A 105 -11.45 2.47 -1.91
CA LEU A 105 -12.39 1.47 -1.39
C LEU A 105 -13.83 1.76 -1.80
N GLU A 106 -14.25 3.03 -1.74
CA GLU A 106 -15.56 3.47 -2.21
C GLU A 106 -15.77 3.11 -3.68
N ARG A 107 -14.76 3.33 -4.53
CA ARG A 107 -14.84 2.97 -5.95
C ARG A 107 -14.94 1.46 -6.19
N VAL A 108 -14.33 0.65 -5.33
CA VAL A 108 -14.49 -0.81 -5.36
C VAL A 108 -15.91 -1.22 -4.99
N LEU A 109 -16.56 -0.53 -4.05
CA LEU A 109 -17.97 -0.76 -3.70
C LEU A 109 -18.92 -0.28 -4.81
N GLU A 110 -18.65 0.90 -5.40
CA GLU A 110 -19.40 1.46 -6.53
C GLU A 110 -19.46 0.47 -7.71
N ALA A 111 -18.32 -0.15 -8.07
CA ALA A 111 -18.24 -1.11 -9.16
C ALA A 111 -18.92 -2.46 -8.87
N GLN A 112 -19.10 -2.81 -7.60
CA GLN A 112 -19.77 -4.04 -7.18
C GLN A 112 -21.29 -3.86 -7.04
N HIS A 113 -21.84 -2.71 -7.44
CA HIS A 113 -23.25 -2.36 -7.30
C HIS A 113 -23.77 -2.42 -5.85
N HIS A 114 -22.87 -2.40 -4.87
CA HIS A 114 -23.27 -2.12 -3.50
C HIS A 114 -23.72 -0.65 -3.46
N LEU A 115 -24.94 -0.42 -2.95
CA LEU A 115 -25.55 0.91 -2.82
C LEU A 115 -24.54 1.92 -2.24
N GLU A 116 -24.65 3.18 -2.70
CA GLU A 116 -23.76 4.30 -2.37
C GLU A 116 -23.10 4.12 -1.00
N PRO A 117 -21.75 4.02 -0.95
CA PRO A 117 -21.06 3.95 0.32
C PRO A 117 -21.53 5.14 1.15
N LYS A 118 -21.99 4.89 2.37
CA LYS A 118 -22.33 5.97 3.27
C LYS A 118 -21.03 6.73 3.47
N SER A 119 -20.93 7.94 2.91
CA SER A 119 -19.74 8.82 2.94
C SER A 119 -19.19 9.12 4.36
N GLN A 120 -19.82 8.55 5.40
CA GLN A 120 -19.48 8.63 6.82
C GLN A 120 -18.97 7.30 7.42
N GLN A 121 -18.79 6.23 6.64
CA GLN A 121 -18.15 5.00 7.14
C GLN A 121 -16.65 5.22 7.34
N GLY A 122 -16.12 4.73 8.47
CA GLY A 122 -14.68 4.71 8.69
C GLY A 122 -13.99 3.68 7.80
N LEU A 123 -12.66 3.81 7.69
CA LEU A 123 -11.83 2.90 6.89
C LEU A 123 -12.00 1.44 7.28
N LYS A 124 -12.19 1.16 8.58
CA LYS A 124 -12.47 -0.18 9.11
C LYS A 124 -13.73 -0.77 8.50
N GLU A 125 -14.83 -0.03 8.51
CA GLU A 125 -16.11 -0.48 7.99
C GLU A 125 -16.08 -0.63 6.46
N LEU A 126 -15.34 0.26 5.77
CA LEU A 126 -15.13 0.16 4.32
C LEU A 126 -14.37 -1.10 3.95
N TRP A 127 -13.26 -1.40 4.63
CA TRP A 127 -12.50 -2.63 4.42
C TRP A 127 -13.35 -3.88 4.64
N HIS A 128 -14.12 -3.92 5.73
CA HIS A 128 -15.02 -5.03 6.00
C HIS A 128 -16.06 -5.18 4.88
N SER A 129 -16.63 -4.07 4.39
CA SER A 129 -17.62 -4.09 3.31
C SER A 129 -17.03 -4.57 1.98
N VAL A 130 -15.82 -4.12 1.62
CA VAL A 130 -15.12 -4.52 0.40
C VAL A 130 -14.74 -6.00 0.41
N LEU A 131 -14.19 -6.47 1.52
CA LEU A 131 -13.69 -7.85 1.62
C LEU A 131 -14.81 -8.88 1.88
N SER A 132 -15.92 -8.46 2.48
CA SER A 132 -17.08 -9.34 2.71
C SER A 132 -18.01 -9.44 1.49
N ALA A 133 -17.76 -8.67 0.43
CA ALA A 133 -18.56 -8.71 -0.78
C ALA A 133 -18.35 -10.05 -1.52
N SER A 134 -19.42 -10.82 -1.67
CA SER A 134 -19.39 -12.17 -2.28
C SER A 134 -18.97 -12.19 -3.76
N SER A 135 -18.92 -11.03 -4.41
CA SER A 135 -18.66 -10.85 -5.84
C SER A 135 -17.34 -10.15 -6.14
N LEU A 136 -16.38 -10.14 -5.21
CA LEU A 136 -15.11 -9.46 -5.40
C LEU A 136 -14.32 -10.08 -6.58
N PRO A 137 -14.04 -9.31 -7.65
CA PRO A 137 -13.31 -9.82 -8.80
C PRO A 137 -11.86 -10.21 -8.42
N PRO A 138 -11.36 -11.38 -8.86
CA PRO A 138 -10.01 -11.84 -8.51
C PRO A 138 -8.91 -10.88 -9.02
N GLU A 139 -9.16 -10.15 -10.09
CA GLU A 139 -8.23 -9.18 -10.67
C GLU A 139 -7.96 -7.98 -9.75
N LEU A 140 -8.85 -7.71 -8.77
CA LEU A 140 -8.66 -6.66 -7.78
C LEU A 140 -7.80 -7.12 -6.60
N LEU A 141 -7.68 -8.43 -6.35
CA LEU A 141 -7.05 -8.96 -5.15
C LEU A 141 -5.60 -8.48 -4.98
N PRO A 142 -4.72 -8.49 -6.00
CA PRO A 142 -3.34 -8.03 -5.81
C PRO A 142 -3.27 -6.57 -5.34
N ALA A 143 -4.02 -5.68 -6.00
CA ALA A 143 -4.05 -4.26 -5.66
C ALA A 143 -4.69 -4.02 -4.28
N LEU A 144 -5.76 -4.74 -3.94
CA LEU A 144 -6.42 -4.65 -2.63
C LEU A 144 -5.54 -5.15 -1.50
N HIS A 145 -4.80 -6.24 -1.69
CA HIS A 145 -3.84 -6.70 -0.71
C HIS A 145 -2.69 -5.70 -0.53
N CYS A 146 -2.24 -5.03 -1.59
CA CYS A 146 -1.25 -3.97 -1.47
C CYS A 146 -1.81 -2.75 -0.70
N LEU A 147 -3.02 -2.29 -1.00
CA LEU A 147 -3.69 -1.23 -0.24
C LEU A 147 -3.89 -1.62 1.22
N ALA A 148 -4.23 -2.88 1.50
CA ALA A 148 -4.34 -3.41 2.85
C ALA A 148 -2.99 -3.39 3.58
N SER A 149 -1.89 -3.71 2.89
CA SER A 149 -0.54 -3.58 3.45
C SER A 149 -0.23 -2.13 3.81
N LEU A 150 -0.55 -1.19 2.93
CA LEU A 150 -0.34 0.25 3.17
C LEU A 150 -1.21 0.78 4.33
N GLN A 151 -2.46 0.33 4.43
CA GLN A 151 -3.33 0.61 5.56
C GLN A 151 -2.77 0.03 6.86
N ALA A 152 -2.32 -1.22 6.83
CA ALA A 152 -1.79 -1.93 7.99
C ALA A 152 -0.55 -1.22 8.55
N VAL A 153 0.31 -0.76 7.65
CA VAL A 153 1.47 0.07 7.93
C VAL A 153 1.07 1.36 8.65
N PHE A 154 0.06 2.07 8.12
CA PHE A 154 -0.45 3.30 8.72
C PHE A 154 -1.06 3.08 10.11
N TRP A 155 -1.89 2.04 10.28
CA TRP A 155 -2.47 1.70 11.58
C TRP A 155 -1.42 1.23 12.59
N MET A 156 -0.39 0.52 12.15
CA MET A 156 0.74 0.16 13.00
C MET A 156 1.52 1.40 13.47
N SER A 157 1.65 2.41 12.60
CA SER A 157 2.38 3.65 12.91
C SER A 157 1.58 4.64 13.77
N THR A 158 0.26 4.50 13.80
CA THR A 158 -0.68 5.34 14.57
C THR A 158 -1.29 4.64 15.79
N ASP A 159 -0.82 3.44 16.12
CA ASP A 159 -1.26 2.60 17.26
C ASP A 159 -2.72 2.09 17.19
N HIS A 160 -3.28 1.98 15.98
CA HIS A 160 -4.60 1.38 15.72
C HIS A 160 -4.50 -0.15 15.53
N LEU A 161 -3.94 -0.85 16.52
CA LEU A 161 -3.68 -2.30 16.42
C LEU A 161 -4.95 -3.17 16.39
N GLU A 162 -6.04 -2.72 17.00
CA GLU A 162 -7.31 -3.42 16.97
C GLU A 162 -7.89 -3.45 15.54
N ASP A 163 -7.87 -2.31 14.85
CA ASP A 163 -8.34 -2.21 13.47
C ASP A 163 -7.48 -3.03 12.51
N LEU A 164 -6.16 -3.03 12.72
CA LEU A 164 -5.23 -3.91 12.01
C LEU A 164 -5.53 -5.39 12.22
N THR A 165 -5.81 -5.80 13.46
CA THR A 165 -6.13 -7.19 13.81
C THR A 165 -7.38 -7.65 13.06
N LEU A 166 -8.42 -6.82 13.04
CA LEU A 166 -9.68 -7.11 12.35
C LEU A 166 -9.53 -7.18 10.83
N LEU A 167 -8.72 -6.29 10.24
CA LEU A 167 -8.39 -6.33 8.82
C LEU A 167 -7.70 -7.65 8.45
N LEU A 168 -6.68 -8.05 9.21
CA LEU A 168 -5.94 -9.29 8.95
C LEU A 168 -6.80 -10.55 9.16
N GLN A 169 -7.68 -10.57 10.16
CA GLN A 169 -8.64 -11.66 10.34
C GLN A 169 -9.56 -11.81 9.12
N THR A 170 -10.00 -10.68 8.58
CA THR A 170 -10.85 -10.64 7.38
C THR A 170 -10.08 -11.16 6.15
N LEU A 171 -8.85 -10.69 5.94
CA LEU A 171 -8.00 -11.12 4.82
C LEU A 171 -7.60 -12.60 4.89
N ASN A 172 -7.43 -13.14 6.10
CA ASN A 172 -7.07 -14.55 6.32
C ASN A 172 -8.28 -15.49 6.26
N GLY A 173 -9.50 -14.97 6.12
CA GLY A 173 -10.73 -15.78 6.14
C GLY A 173 -11.00 -16.45 7.49
N SER A 174 -10.35 -16.00 8.56
CA SER A 174 -10.50 -16.55 9.90
C SER A 174 -11.71 -15.92 10.59
N GLN A 175 -12.81 -16.66 10.74
CA GLN A 175 -13.98 -16.23 11.53
C GLN A 175 -13.77 -16.37 13.06
N THR A 176 -12.61 -16.87 13.49
CA THR A 176 -12.36 -17.22 14.89
C THR A 176 -11.88 -16.01 15.69
N GLN A 177 -12.69 -15.64 16.68
CA GLN A 177 -12.50 -14.58 17.69
C GLN A 177 -11.24 -14.74 18.56
N SER A 178 -10.28 -15.61 18.22
CA SER A 178 -9.26 -16.10 19.15
C SER A 178 -7.80 -16.03 18.68
N SER A 179 -7.47 -15.30 17.62
CA SER A 179 -6.06 -14.97 17.39
C SER A 179 -5.76 -13.59 17.95
N GLU A 180 -5.66 -13.50 19.27
CA GLU A 180 -5.12 -12.32 19.98
C GLU A 180 -3.67 -12.03 19.57
N ASP A 181 -2.99 -12.98 18.93
CA ASP A 181 -1.62 -12.80 18.45
C ASP A 181 -1.59 -12.21 17.03
N LEU A 182 -1.43 -10.90 16.97
CA LEU A 182 -1.20 -10.14 15.73
C LEU A 182 0.01 -10.66 14.93
N LEU A 183 1.03 -11.23 15.59
CA LEU A 183 2.18 -11.84 14.89
C LEU A 183 1.76 -13.07 14.09
N LEU A 184 0.88 -13.90 14.66
CA LEU A 184 0.36 -15.07 13.96
C LEU A 184 -0.47 -14.66 12.75
N LEU A 185 -1.33 -13.64 12.91
CA LEU A 185 -2.13 -13.11 11.81
C LEU A 185 -1.27 -12.56 10.66
N LEU A 186 -0.20 -11.83 10.97
CA LEU A 186 0.75 -11.34 9.97
C LEU A 186 1.50 -12.49 9.27
N LYS A 187 1.84 -13.56 10.00
CA LYS A 187 2.51 -14.75 9.44
C LYS A 187 1.59 -15.61 8.58
N SER A 188 0.31 -15.71 8.94
CA SER A 188 -0.68 -16.46 8.16
C SER A 188 -1.19 -15.70 6.94
N TRP A 189 -0.95 -14.39 6.89
CA TRP A 189 -1.34 -13.58 5.74
C TRP A 189 -0.51 -13.88 4.50
N SER A 190 -1.19 -14.38 3.48
CA SER A 190 -0.61 -14.72 2.19
C SER A 190 -1.25 -13.86 1.10
N PRO A 191 -0.63 -12.74 0.73
CA PRO A 191 -1.06 -11.98 -0.44
C PRO A 191 -1.02 -12.84 -1.72
N PRO A 192 -1.94 -12.63 -2.67
CA PRO A 192 -1.91 -13.33 -3.94
C PRO A 192 -0.66 -12.93 -4.73
N ALA A 193 -0.07 -13.88 -5.45
CA ALA A 193 1.03 -13.59 -6.36
C ALA A 193 0.56 -12.67 -7.49
N GLU A 194 1.40 -11.72 -7.90
CA GLU A 194 1.14 -10.93 -9.10
C GLU A 194 1.29 -11.81 -10.35
N GLU A 195 0.18 -12.06 -11.04
CA GLU A 195 0.20 -12.78 -12.31
C GLU A 195 0.45 -11.80 -13.47
N SER A 196 1.33 -12.17 -14.40
CA SER A 196 1.47 -11.47 -15.67
C SER A 196 0.21 -11.72 -16.51
N PRO A 197 -0.56 -10.70 -16.96
CA PRO A 197 -0.15 -9.31 -17.23
C PRO A 197 -0.78 -8.24 -16.31
N ALA A 198 -0.47 -8.23 -15.01
CA ALA A 198 -0.88 -7.16 -14.08
C ALA A 198 -0.14 -5.83 -14.31
N PRO A 199 -0.74 -4.66 -13.99
CA PRO A 199 -0.03 -3.38 -13.98
C PRO A 199 1.15 -3.38 -13.00
N LEU A 200 2.27 -2.74 -13.36
CA LEU A 200 3.44 -2.74 -12.48
C LEU A 200 3.18 -1.98 -11.17
N ILE A 201 3.63 -2.56 -10.07
CA ILE A 201 3.63 -1.95 -8.75
C ILE A 201 5.05 -1.61 -8.28
N LEU A 202 5.17 -0.56 -7.45
CA LEU A 202 6.44 -0.18 -6.85
C LEU A 202 6.91 -1.20 -5.82
N GLN A 203 6.01 -1.63 -4.93
CA GLN A 203 6.22 -2.68 -3.95
C GLN A 203 4.98 -3.57 -3.89
N ASP A 204 5.21 -4.87 -4.02
CA ASP A 204 4.15 -5.86 -3.92
C ASP A 204 3.67 -6.03 -2.46
N ALA A 205 2.51 -6.64 -2.30
CA ALA A 205 1.91 -6.84 -0.99
C ALA A 205 2.75 -7.76 -0.08
N GLU A 206 3.50 -8.71 -0.65
CA GLU A 206 4.33 -9.66 0.09
C GLU A 206 5.54 -8.96 0.73
N SER A 207 6.28 -8.16 -0.03
CA SER A 207 7.38 -7.35 0.46
C SER A 207 6.94 -6.37 1.55
N LEU A 208 5.77 -5.73 1.38
CA LEU A 208 5.20 -4.87 2.43
C LEU A 208 4.81 -5.67 3.69
N ARG A 209 4.27 -6.89 3.55
CA ARG A 209 4.01 -7.80 4.69
C ARG A 209 5.29 -8.15 5.44
N ASP A 210 6.36 -8.46 4.72
CA ASP A 210 7.64 -8.81 5.33
C ASP A 210 8.24 -7.63 6.11
N VAL A 211 8.05 -6.40 5.61
CA VAL A 211 8.41 -5.21 6.37
C VAL A 211 7.51 -5.04 7.61
N LEU A 212 6.21 -5.26 7.50
CA LEU A 212 5.29 -5.23 8.64
C LEU A 212 5.69 -6.24 9.73
N LEU A 213 6.06 -7.46 9.34
CA LEU A 213 6.57 -8.49 10.26
C LEU A 213 7.85 -8.03 10.97
N THR A 214 8.79 -7.48 10.21
CA THR A 214 10.07 -6.96 10.73
C THR A 214 9.82 -5.81 11.70
N ALA A 215 9.00 -4.85 11.30
CA ALA A 215 8.59 -3.73 12.13
C ALA A 215 7.94 -4.21 13.42
N PHE A 216 6.93 -5.06 13.33
CA PHE A 216 6.23 -5.58 14.51
C PHE A 216 7.18 -6.30 15.48
N ALA A 217 8.12 -7.11 14.96
CA ALA A 217 9.16 -7.73 15.77
C ALA A 217 10.07 -6.70 16.46
N CYS A 218 10.50 -5.66 15.74
CA CYS A 218 11.26 -4.55 16.32
C CYS A 218 10.47 -3.81 17.41
N ARG A 219 9.16 -3.59 17.22
CA ARG A 219 8.27 -2.98 18.22
C ARG A 219 8.26 -3.77 19.52
N GLN A 220 8.05 -5.09 19.41
CA GLN A 220 8.02 -5.98 20.55
C GLN A 220 9.39 -6.04 21.25
N GLY A 221 10.48 -6.14 20.47
CA GLY A 221 11.85 -6.15 21.01
C GLY A 221 12.21 -4.86 21.76
N LEU A 222 11.83 -3.70 21.22
CA LEU A 222 12.03 -2.40 21.88
C LEU A 222 11.18 -2.27 23.16
N ALA A 223 9.93 -2.73 23.14
CA ALA A 223 9.09 -2.75 24.33
C ALA A 223 9.71 -3.59 25.46
N ILE A 224 10.28 -4.75 25.12
CA ILE A 224 10.98 -5.64 26.06
C ILE A 224 12.25 -5.00 26.63
N GLN A 225 12.99 -4.19 25.86
CA GLN A 225 14.20 -3.50 26.33
C GLN A 225 13.91 -2.27 27.20
N ILE A 226 12.73 -1.66 27.09
CA ILE A 226 12.31 -0.55 27.96
C ILE A 226 11.77 -1.08 29.31
N MET A 227 11.21 -2.29 29.34
CA MET A 227 10.68 -2.93 30.56
C MET A 227 11.70 -3.33 31.67
N PRO A 228 13.00 -3.63 31.47
CA PRO A 228 13.85 -4.13 32.54
C PRO A 228 14.46 -3.00 33.40
N SER A 229 14.45 -1.74 32.93
CA SER A 229 15.13 -0.62 33.59
C SER A 229 14.25 0.18 34.58
N PHE A 230 12.96 -0.15 34.73
CA PHE A 230 12.04 0.48 35.70
C PHE A 230 11.53 -0.46 36.79
N SER A 231 12.29 -1.51 37.12
CA SER A 231 12.02 -2.32 38.32
C SER A 231 12.77 -1.81 39.55
N LYS A 232 12.44 -0.58 39.98
CA LYS A 232 12.40 -0.20 41.40
C LYS A 232 11.76 1.18 41.56
N GLY A 233 10.44 1.15 41.77
CA GLY A 233 9.73 2.19 42.50
C GLY A 233 9.10 3.29 41.64
N SER A 234 8.03 2.99 40.91
CA SER A 234 6.83 3.82 40.87
C SER A 234 5.73 3.11 40.07
N SER A 235 4.55 3.06 40.67
CA SER A 235 3.36 2.40 40.14
C SER A 235 2.86 3.05 38.84
N GLY A 236 2.52 2.20 37.87
CA GLY A 236 1.39 2.43 36.97
C GLY A 236 1.55 3.46 35.85
N LEU A 237 2.50 3.28 34.93
CA LEU A 237 2.37 3.79 33.56
C LEU A 237 2.99 2.78 32.59
N MET A 238 2.13 2.07 31.86
CA MET A 238 2.53 1.28 30.70
C MET A 238 3.02 2.26 29.63
N LEU A 239 4.33 2.44 29.53
CA LEU A 239 4.97 3.31 28.53
C LEU A 239 4.75 2.69 27.15
N SER A 240 3.65 3.06 26.50
CA SER A 240 3.48 2.86 25.06
C SER A 240 4.60 3.62 24.33
N ILE A 241 5.29 2.97 23.41
CA ILE A 241 6.24 3.65 22.51
C ILE A 241 5.41 4.68 21.75
N PRO A 242 5.77 5.98 21.77
CA PRO A 242 4.98 6.99 21.11
C PRO A 242 4.86 6.68 19.61
N PRO A 243 3.65 6.73 19.01
CA PRO A 243 3.42 6.35 17.62
C PRO A 243 4.33 7.08 16.61
N TRP A 244 4.70 8.33 16.90
CA TRP A 244 5.64 9.11 16.10
C TRP A 244 7.06 8.52 16.05
N ARG A 245 7.55 7.87 17.12
CA ARG A 245 8.86 7.21 17.10
C ARG A 245 8.85 5.99 16.20
N PHE A 246 7.73 5.28 16.16
CA PHE A 246 7.60 4.07 15.37
C PHE A 246 7.53 4.36 13.86
N SER A 247 6.80 5.43 13.49
CA SER A 247 6.74 5.95 12.11
C SER A 247 8.13 6.29 11.55
N VAL A 248 9.01 6.87 12.36
CA VAL A 248 10.39 7.26 11.97
C VAL A 248 11.28 6.03 11.68
N PHE A 249 11.01 4.87 12.28
CA PHE A 249 11.75 3.63 11.99
C PHE A 249 11.14 2.82 10.86
N LEU A 250 9.82 2.81 10.74
CA LEU A 250 9.10 1.95 9.80
C LEU A 250 9.30 2.38 8.34
N ILE A 251 9.29 3.68 8.11
CA ILE A 251 9.25 4.26 6.76
C ILE A 251 10.60 4.16 6.03
N PRO A 252 11.76 4.38 6.67
CA PRO A 252 13.06 4.10 6.03
C PRO A 252 13.31 2.62 5.74
N ILE A 253 12.68 1.71 6.50
CA ILE A 253 12.79 0.26 6.27
C ILE A 253 11.90 -0.17 5.10
N MET A 254 10.69 0.38 5.00
CA MET A 254 9.81 0.12 3.87
C MET A 254 10.28 0.78 2.59
N PHE A 255 10.76 2.01 2.67
CA PHE A 255 11.20 2.79 1.52
C PHE A 255 12.67 3.17 1.71
N PRO A 256 13.62 2.23 1.51
CA PRO A 256 15.03 2.55 1.53
C PRO A 256 15.24 3.68 0.51
N ALA A 257 15.72 4.82 1.02
CA ALA A 257 15.65 6.12 0.36
C ALA A 257 15.71 6.05 -1.17
N LEU A 258 14.62 6.48 -1.82
CA LEU A 258 14.63 6.90 -3.21
C LEU A 258 15.82 7.81 -3.49
#